data_AF-A0AB37GP12-F1
#
_entry.id   AF-A0AB37GP12-F1
#
_cell.length_a   1.000
_cell.length_b   1.000
_cell.length_c   1.000
_cell.angle_alpha   90.00
_cell.angle_beta   90.00
_cell.angle_gamma   90.00
#
_symmetry.space_group_name_H-M   'P 1'
#
loop_
_entity.id
_entity.type
_entity.pdbx_description
1 polymer ?
#
loop_
_entity_poly.entity_id
_entity_poly.type
_entity_poly.pdbx_seq_one_letter_code
_entity_poly.pdbx_strand_id
1 'polypeptide(L)'
;MSSEANGLHKIDLAAKKVELEKESEILQGEILEKERDILRLETEQDKEQLDLLFEMSEVLQQIENKKWVSATIAFKIIRSNPDKYSDLFEMKDGKAYIVNKRFKELEHEFFIIKGEMNEIK
;
A
#
# COMPACT_ATOMS: atom_id res chain seq x y z
N MET A 1 43.42 -15.10 -8.57
CA MET A 1 43.00 -14.21 -7.46
C MET A 1 41.82 -13.34 -7.90
N SER A 2 40.70 -13.93 -8.30
CA SER A 2 39.62 -13.21 -9.01
C SER A 2 38.21 -13.43 -8.44
N SER A 3 38.05 -14.13 -7.32
CA SER A 3 36.73 -14.36 -6.70
C SER A 3 36.28 -13.25 -5.75
N GLU A 4 37.21 -12.51 -5.13
CA GLU A 4 36.88 -11.49 -4.12
C GLU A 4 36.34 -10.20 -4.74
N ALA A 5 36.88 -9.76 -5.89
CA ALA A 5 36.41 -8.56 -6.59
C ALA A 5 34.97 -8.70 -7.14
N ASN A 6 34.57 -9.92 -7.52
CA ASN A 6 33.24 -10.19 -8.06
C ASN A 6 32.15 -10.22 -6.97
N GLY A 7 32.52 -10.52 -5.72
CA GLY A 7 31.61 -10.49 -4.57
C GLY A 7 31.28 -9.06 -4.15
N LEU A 8 32.29 -8.17 -4.11
CA LEU A 8 32.12 -6.77 -3.71
C LEU A 8 31.22 -6.00 -4.68
N HIS A 9 31.39 -6.21 -5.99
CA HIS A 9 30.61 -5.51 -7.02
C HIS A 9 29.13 -5.94 -7.05
N LYS A 10 28.83 -7.21 -6.70
CA LYS A 10 27.46 -7.70 -6.53
C LYS A 10 26.75 -7.13 -5.30
N ILE A 11 27.49 -6.91 -4.20
CA ILE A 11 26.95 -6.31 -2.98
C ILE A 11 26.57 -4.85 -3.24
N ASP A 12 27.38 -4.13 -4.00
CA ASP A 12 27.14 -2.73 -4.39
C ASP A 12 25.90 -2.59 -5.29
N LEU A 13 25.72 -3.51 -6.25
CA LEU A 13 24.53 -3.57 -7.10
C LEU A 13 23.26 -3.93 -6.33
N ALA A 14 23.35 -4.84 -5.35
CA ALA A 14 22.22 -5.22 -4.51
C ALA A 14 21.79 -4.07 -3.58
N ALA A 15 22.75 -3.35 -2.98
CA ALA A 15 22.48 -2.17 -2.18
C ALA A 15 21.84 -1.07 -3.02
N LYS A 16 22.37 -0.81 -4.22
CA LYS A 16 21.81 0.18 -5.15
C LYS A 16 20.40 -0.17 -5.63
N LYS A 17 20.12 -1.45 -5.83
CA LYS A 17 18.76 -1.91 -6.17
C LYS A 17 17.76 -1.62 -5.04
N VAL A 18 18.13 -1.90 -3.79
CA VAL A 18 17.27 -1.63 -2.62
C VAL A 18 17.04 -0.13 -2.44
N GLU A 19 18.04 0.70 -2.73
CA GLU A 19 17.91 2.16 -2.71
C GLU A 19 16.92 2.65 -3.76
N LEU A 20 17.04 2.17 -5.01
CA LEU A 20 16.11 2.51 -6.09
C LEU A 20 14.68 2.01 -5.83
N GLU A 21 14.52 0.83 -5.21
CA GLU A 21 13.19 0.34 -4.80
C GLU A 21 12.57 1.26 -3.75
N LYS A 22 13.33 1.70 -2.75
CA LYS A 22 12.85 2.67 -1.76
C LYS A 22 12.50 4.01 -2.39
N GLU A 23 13.34 4.51 -3.29
CA GLU A 23 13.10 5.78 -3.99
C GLU A 23 11.85 5.69 -4.88
N SER A 24 11.65 4.54 -5.54
CA SER A 24 10.42 4.26 -6.29
C SER A 24 9.18 4.22 -5.39
N GLU A 25 9.27 3.61 -4.20
CA GLU A 25 8.15 3.60 -3.24
C GLU A 25 7.82 5.00 -2.72
N ILE A 26 8.85 5.83 -2.46
CA ILE A 26 8.67 7.23 -2.05
C ILE A 26 7.99 8.03 -3.17
N LEU A 27 8.49 7.93 -4.40
CA LEU A 27 7.92 8.64 -5.55
C LEU A 27 6.47 8.21 -5.83
N GLN A 28 6.15 6.93 -5.66
CA GLN A 28 4.77 6.45 -5.77
C GLN A 28 3.85 7.10 -4.73
N GLY A 29 4.31 7.20 -3.48
CA GLY A 29 3.57 7.92 -2.44
C GLY A 29 3.38 9.40 -2.76
N GLU A 30 4.44 10.09 -3.21
CA GLU A 30 4.37 11.51 -3.58
C GLU A 30 3.41 11.77 -4.75
N ILE A 31 3.36 10.86 -5.73
CA ILE A 31 2.40 10.92 -6.85
C ILE A 31 0.97 10.82 -6.32
N LEU A 32 0.69 9.86 -5.44
CA LEU A 32 -0.64 9.66 -4.88
C LEU A 32 -1.08 10.86 -4.01
N GLU A 33 -0.16 11.45 -3.24
CA GLU A 33 -0.43 12.69 -2.51
C GLU A 33 -0.78 13.85 -3.46
N LYS A 34 -0.09 13.97 -4.59
CA LYS A 34 -0.36 15.01 -5.60
C LYS A 34 -1.68 14.77 -6.31
N GLU A 35 -2.00 13.53 -6.66
CA GLU A 35 -3.29 13.15 -7.22
C GLU A 35 -4.43 13.47 -6.25
N ARG A 36 -4.24 13.22 -4.95
CA ARG A 36 -5.18 13.62 -3.90
C ARG A 36 -5.38 15.13 -3.85
N ASP A 37 -4.29 15.88 -3.83
CA ASP A 37 -4.34 17.34 -3.75
C ASP A 37 -5.03 17.93 -4.99
N ILE A 38 -4.82 17.37 -6.17
CA ILE A 38 -5.52 17.74 -7.41
C ILE A 38 -7.01 17.43 -7.29
N LEU A 39 -7.39 16.22 -6.90
CA LEU A 39 -8.79 15.85 -6.72
C LEU A 39 -9.48 16.80 -5.72
N ARG A 40 -8.84 17.09 -4.59
CA ARG A 40 -9.35 18.04 -3.59
C ARG A 40 -9.53 19.47 -4.11
N LEU A 41 -8.72 19.89 -5.08
CA LEU A 41 -8.86 21.22 -5.70
C LEU A 41 -9.94 21.22 -6.79
N GLU A 42 -10.15 20.08 -7.46
CA GLU A 42 -11.13 19.89 -8.51
C GLU A 42 -12.55 19.60 -7.96
N THR A 43 -12.65 19.05 -6.75
CA THR A 43 -13.89 18.65 -6.10
C THR A 43 -13.95 19.29 -4.71
N GLU A 44 -15.08 19.87 -4.28
CA GLU A 44 -15.26 20.41 -2.91
C GLU A 44 -15.34 19.29 -1.84
N GLN A 45 -14.62 18.18 -2.04
CA GLN A 45 -14.70 16.97 -1.24
C GLN A 45 -13.96 17.08 0.09
N ASP A 46 -14.45 16.31 1.07
CA ASP A 46 -13.85 16.22 2.40
C ASP A 46 -12.45 15.61 2.33
N LYS A 47 -11.47 16.31 2.92
CA LYS A 47 -10.06 15.92 2.89
C LYS A 47 -9.81 14.58 3.58
N GLU A 48 -10.47 14.31 4.71
CA GLU A 48 -10.28 13.08 5.47
C GLU A 48 -10.87 11.87 4.73
N GLN A 49 -12.01 12.06 4.05
CA GLN A 49 -12.57 11.02 3.18
C GLN A 49 -11.67 10.72 1.97
N LEU A 50 -11.09 11.75 1.36
CA LEU A 50 -10.10 11.60 0.29
C LEU A 50 -8.87 10.82 0.77
N ASP A 51 -8.25 11.25 1.88
CA ASP A 51 -7.08 10.59 2.47
C ASP A 51 -7.35 9.10 2.74
N LEU A 52 -8.53 8.78 3.30
CA LEU A 52 -8.94 7.41 3.55
C LEU A 52 -9.16 6.62 2.25
N LEU A 53 -9.78 7.21 1.23
CA LEU A 53 -10.00 6.55 -0.06
C LEU A 53 -8.67 6.18 -0.73
N PHE A 54 -7.67 7.07 -0.68
CA PHE A 54 -6.33 6.81 -1.21
C PHE A 54 -5.63 5.68 -0.46
N GLU A 55 -5.61 5.74 0.87
CA GLU A 55 -5.02 4.68 1.71
C GLU A 55 -5.65 3.31 1.41
N MET A 56 -6.98 3.25 1.35
CA MET A 56 -7.70 2.01 1.05
C MET A 56 -7.40 1.50 -0.37
N SER A 57 -7.27 2.41 -1.35
CA SER A 57 -6.89 2.06 -2.73
C SER A 57 -5.50 1.40 -2.77
N GLU A 58 -4.51 1.98 -2.09
CA GLU A 58 -3.15 1.42 -2.01
C GLU A 58 -3.16 0.02 -1.38
N VAL A 59 -3.90 -0.15 -0.28
CA VAL A 59 -3.99 -1.43 0.43
C VAL A 59 -4.64 -2.49 -0.46
N LEU A 60 -5.77 -2.17 -1.09
CA LEU A 60 -6.48 -3.08 -1.98
C LEU A 60 -5.60 -3.49 -3.17
N GLN A 61 -4.88 -2.56 -3.80
CA GLN A 61 -3.98 -2.85 -4.92
C GLN A 61 -2.82 -3.78 -4.52
N GLN A 62 -2.26 -3.61 -3.31
CA GLN A 62 -1.17 -4.45 -2.83
C GLN A 62 -1.58 -5.92 -2.62
N ILE A 63 -2.85 -6.17 -2.33
CA ILE A 63 -3.38 -7.50 -1.99
C ILE A 63 -4.34 -8.08 -3.05
N GLU A 64 -4.65 -7.32 -4.10
CA GLU A 64 -5.57 -7.72 -5.16
C GLU A 64 -5.16 -9.06 -5.78
N ASN A 65 -6.12 -9.95 -5.95
CA ASN A 65 -5.93 -11.30 -6.52
C ASN A 65 -4.94 -12.19 -5.76
N LYS A 66 -4.49 -11.80 -4.56
CA LYS A 66 -3.60 -12.60 -3.71
C LYS A 66 -4.40 -13.28 -2.60
N LYS A 67 -3.92 -14.46 -2.18
CA LYS A 67 -4.43 -15.17 -0.98
C LYS A 67 -3.62 -14.86 0.28
N TRP A 68 -2.37 -14.41 0.10
CA TRP A 68 -1.44 -14.06 1.16
C TRP A 68 -0.37 -13.10 0.63
N VAL A 69 0.26 -12.37 1.54
CA VAL A 69 1.43 -11.51 1.29
C VAL A 69 2.55 -11.84 2.28
N SER A 70 3.75 -11.29 2.08
CA SER A 70 4.83 -11.43 3.06
C SER A 70 4.45 -10.72 4.36
N ALA A 71 4.98 -11.20 5.50
CA ALA A 71 4.76 -10.53 6.79
C ALA A 71 5.20 -9.06 6.75
N THR A 72 6.27 -8.72 6.02
CA THR A 72 6.74 -7.34 5.84
C THR A 72 5.67 -6.44 5.19
N ILE A 73 5.03 -6.91 4.12
CA ILE A 73 3.95 -6.15 3.45
C ILE A 73 2.76 -5.99 4.40
N ALA A 74 2.34 -7.06 5.07
CA ALA A 74 1.24 -6.98 6.02
C ALA A 74 1.54 -6.00 7.17
N PHE A 75 2.76 -5.98 7.70
CA PHE A 75 3.14 -4.98 8.71
C PHE A 75 3.17 -3.56 8.17
N LYS A 76 3.55 -3.35 6.90
CA LYS A 76 3.48 -2.01 6.27
C LYS A 76 2.02 -1.54 6.20
N ILE A 77 1.12 -2.40 5.77
CA ILE A 77 -0.32 -2.14 5.69
C ILE A 77 -0.92 -1.90 7.09
N ILE A 78 -0.64 -2.77 8.07
CA ILE A 78 -1.17 -2.59 9.43
C ILE A 78 -0.67 -1.27 10.04
N ARG A 79 0.56 -0.85 9.75
CA ARG A 79 1.11 0.40 10.30
C ARG A 79 0.53 1.67 9.66
N SER A 80 -0.04 1.62 8.46
CA SER A 80 -0.68 2.81 7.89
C SER A 80 -1.94 3.17 8.69
N ASN A 81 -2.74 2.17 9.06
CA ASN A 81 -3.90 2.34 9.92
C ASN A 81 -4.17 1.08 10.77
N PRO A 82 -3.61 1.01 11.99
CA PRO A 82 -3.70 -0.18 12.84
C PRO A 82 -5.13 -0.56 13.21
N ASP A 83 -5.97 0.43 13.49
CA ASP A 83 -7.35 0.20 13.91
C ASP A 83 -8.17 -0.41 12.78
N LYS A 84 -7.86 -0.06 11.53
CA LYS A 84 -8.59 -0.53 10.34
C LYS A 84 -8.07 -1.87 9.81
N TYR A 85 -6.76 -2.08 9.81
CA TYR A 85 -6.14 -3.23 9.10
C TYR A 85 -5.56 -4.32 9.99
N SER A 86 -5.53 -4.15 11.31
CA SER A 86 -4.92 -5.14 12.23
C SER A 86 -5.48 -6.55 12.10
N ASP A 87 -6.76 -6.69 11.75
CA ASP A 87 -7.44 -7.97 11.59
C ASP A 87 -7.58 -8.42 10.12
N LEU A 88 -6.97 -7.70 9.18
CA LEU A 88 -6.99 -8.03 7.75
C LEU A 88 -6.14 -9.28 7.43
N PHE A 89 -5.19 -9.62 8.31
CA PHE A 89 -4.23 -10.70 8.07
C PHE A 89 -4.18 -11.72 9.22
N GLU A 90 -4.10 -13.00 8.85
CA GLU A 90 -3.74 -14.10 9.74
C GLU A 90 -2.28 -14.50 9.49
N MET A 91 -1.42 -14.35 10.50
CA MET A 91 0.01 -14.63 10.40
C MET A 91 0.31 -16.11 10.64
N LYS A 92 0.84 -16.81 9.63
CA LYS A 92 1.22 -18.23 9.71
C LYS A 92 2.40 -18.56 8.80
N ASP A 93 3.37 -19.32 9.31
CA ASP A 93 4.54 -19.80 8.56
C ASP A 93 5.31 -18.69 7.81
N GLY A 94 5.42 -17.50 8.42
CA GLY A 94 6.08 -16.33 7.83
C GLY A 94 5.29 -15.62 6.72
N LYS A 95 4.06 -16.05 6.47
CA LYS A 95 3.11 -15.46 5.52
C LYS A 95 1.97 -14.78 6.28
N ALA A 96 1.42 -13.75 5.67
CA ALA A 96 0.22 -13.07 6.12
C ALA A 96 -0.93 -13.45 5.19
N TYR A 97 -1.79 -14.35 5.63
CA TYR A 97 -2.95 -14.79 4.87
C TYR A 97 -4.05 -13.74 4.96
N ILE A 98 -4.64 -13.36 3.83
CA ILE A 98 -5.68 -12.34 3.80
C ILE A 98 -6.97 -12.96 4.34
N VAL A 99 -7.56 -12.33 5.36
CA VAL A 99 -8.83 -12.75 5.92
C VAL A 99 -9.94 -12.33 4.94
N ASN A 100 -10.40 -13.28 4.11
CA ASN A 100 -11.38 -13.03 3.04
C ASN A 100 -12.62 -12.25 3.49
N LYS A 101 -13.11 -12.47 4.71
CA LYS A 101 -14.25 -11.73 5.25
C LYS A 101 -13.93 -10.24 5.40
N ARG A 102 -12.80 -9.93 6.06
CA ARG A 102 -12.34 -8.56 6.29
C ARG A 102 -11.96 -7.85 5.00
N PHE A 103 -11.34 -8.57 4.05
CA PHE A 103 -11.06 -8.03 2.72
C PHE A 103 -12.33 -7.57 1.99
N LYS A 104 -13.40 -8.38 2.00
CA LYS A 104 -14.67 -8.00 1.38
C LYS A 104 -15.34 -6.80 2.04
N GLU A 105 -15.26 -6.72 3.37
CA GLU A 105 -15.77 -5.58 4.13
C GLU A 105 -15.00 -4.30 3.74
N LEU A 106 -13.67 -4.39 3.61
CA LEU A 106 -12.84 -3.29 3.15
C LEU A 106 -13.15 -2.85 1.70
N GLU A 107 -13.32 -3.79 0.78
CA GLU A 107 -13.75 -3.49 -0.60
C GLU A 107 -15.12 -2.79 -0.61
N HIS A 108 -16.07 -3.26 0.21
CA HIS A 108 -17.39 -2.66 0.28
C HIS A 108 -17.36 -1.23 0.82
N GLU A 109 -16.62 -0.99 1.91
CA GLU A 109 -16.39 0.36 2.43
C GLU A 109 -15.77 1.28 1.38
N PHE A 110 -14.80 0.78 0.61
CA PHE A 110 -14.18 1.55 -0.48
C PHE A 110 -15.21 1.99 -1.52
N PHE A 111 -16.11 1.07 -1.93
CA PHE A 111 -17.18 1.40 -2.86
C PHE A 111 -18.17 2.43 -2.31
N ILE A 112 -18.53 2.35 -1.03
CA ILE A 112 -19.43 3.32 -0.39
C ILE A 112 -18.80 4.71 -0.39
N ILE A 113 -17.59 4.85 0.13
CA ILE A 113 -16.89 6.15 0.22
C ILE A 113 -16.73 6.76 -1.17
N LYS A 114 -16.29 5.95 -2.15
CA LYS A 114 -16.18 6.40 -3.54
C LYS A 114 -17.53 6.85 -4.11
N GLY A 115 -18.62 6.17 -3.76
CA GLY A 115 -19.98 6.52 -4.16
C GLY A 115 -20.42 7.86 -3.57
N GLU A 116 -20.32 8.01 -2.25
CA GLU A 116 -20.66 9.25 -1.52
C GLU A 116 -19.91 10.46 -2.08
N MET A 117 -18.62 10.30 -2.40
CA MET A 117 -17.81 11.35 -3.00
C MET A 117 -18.28 11.79 -4.39
N ASN A 118 -18.85 10.87 -5.18
CA ASN A 118 -19.40 11.20 -6.50
C ASN A 118 -20.77 11.88 -6.43
N GLU A 119 -21.45 11.85 -5.27
CA GLU A 119 -22.76 12.46 -5.07
C GLU A 119 -22.69 13.91 -4.57
N ILE A 120 -21.52 14.35 -4.09
CA ILE A 120 -21.25 15.74 -3.72
C ILE A 120 -21.11 16.57 -5.00
N LYS A 121 -22.18 17.29 -5.35
CA LYS A 121 -22.29 18.23 -6.48
C LYS A 121 -21.84 19.63 -6.11
#